data_AF-A0A354IH28-F1
#
_entry.id   AF-A0A354IH28-F1
#
_cell.length_a   1.000
_cell.length_b   1.000
_cell.length_c   1.000
_cell.angle_alpha   90.00
_cell.angle_beta   90.00
_cell.angle_gamma   90.00
#
_symmetry.space_group_name_H-M   'P 1'
#
loop_
_entity.id
_entity.type
_entity.pdbx_description
1 polymer ?
#
loop_
_entity_poly.entity_id
_entity_poly.type
_entity_poly.pdbx_seq_one_letter_code
_entity_poly.pdbx_strand_id
1 'polypeptide(L)' 'MANAEKIRIRLKAYDHSLIDQASEKIVEAAKRTGAKVSGPIPLPTEREVVTILRAVHKYKDSREQF' A
#
# COMPACT_ATOMS: atom_id res chain seq x y z
N MET A 1 2.45 29.42 15.70
CA MET A 1 3.32 29.20 14.52
C MET A 1 2.41 28.72 13.40
N ALA A 2 2.36 29.45 12.29
CA ALA A 2 1.41 29.18 11.20
C ALA A 2 1.50 27.70 10.78
N ASN A 3 0.36 27.02 10.77
CA ASN A 3 0.24 25.66 10.25
C ASN A 3 0.67 25.70 8.78
N ALA A 4 1.93 25.38 8.50
CA ALA A 4 2.36 25.11 7.14
C ALA A 4 1.45 23.99 6.62
N GLU A 5 0.63 24.29 5.62
CA GLU A 5 -0.29 23.34 5.00
C GLU A 5 0.52 22.18 4.41
N LYS A 6 0.57 21.07 5.15
CA LYS A 6 1.31 19.86 4.78
C LYS A 6 0.32 18.82 4.28
N ILE A 7 0.34 18.58 2.98
CA ILE A 7 -0.41 17.48 2.37
C ILE A 7 0.32 16.17 2.64
N ARG A 8 -0.37 15.18 3.20
CA ARG A 8 0.17 13.83 3.43
C ARG A 8 -0.61 12.84 2.57
N ILE A 9 0.10 12.11 1.71
CA ILE A 9 -0.48 11.12 0.82
C ILE A 9 -0.09 9.73 1.34
N ARG A 10 -1.07 8.85 1.56
CA ARG A 10 -0.83 7.43 1.86
C ARG A 10 -1.20 6.62 0.62
N LEU A 11 -0.21 5.94 0.05
CA LEU A 11 -0.42 5.00 -1.06
C LEU A 11 -0.63 3.60 -0.47
N LYS A 12 -1.65 2.89 -0.96
CA LYS A 12 -1.88 1.47 -0.66
C LYS A 12 -2.14 0.74 -1.97
N ALA A 13 -1.45 -0.36 -2.20
CA ALA A 13 -1.64 -1.25 -3.34
C ALA A 13 -1.30 -2.68 -2.93
N TYR A 14 -1.86 -3.65 -3.65
CA TYR A 14 -1.52 -5.07 -3.47
C TYR A 14 -0.24 -5.46 -4.20
N ASP A 15 0.05 -4.80 -5.33
CA ASP A 15 1.27 -5.02 -6.10
C ASP A 15 2.32 -3.93 -5.79
N HIS A 16 3.50 -4.39 -5.37
CA HIS A 16 4.68 -3.56 -5.13
C HIS A 16 5.11 -2.76 -6.37
N SER A 17 5.07 -3.35 -7.56
CA SER A 17 5.58 -2.71 -8.79
C SER A 17 4.76 -1.48 -9.16
N LEU A 18 3.44 -1.53 -8.94
CA LEU A 18 2.54 -0.41 -9.21
C LEU A 18 2.73 0.74 -8.22
N ILE A 19 2.92 0.44 -6.93
CA ILE A 19 3.08 1.49 -5.92
C ILE A 19 4.42 2.20 -6.05
N ASP A 20 5.48 1.48 -6.42
CA ASP A 20 6.79 2.07 -6.66
C ASP A 20 6.75 3.03 -7.85
N GLN A 21 6.21 2.58 -9.00
CA GLN A 21 6.04 3.44 -10.18
C GLN A 21 5.15 4.67 -9.92
N ALA A 22 4.07 4.50 -9.15
CA ALA A 22 3.19 5.61 -8.79
C ALA A 22 3.91 6.61 -7.86
N SER A 23 4.66 6.11 -6.88
CA SER A 23 5.41 6.95 -5.95
C SER A 23 6.47 7.80 -6.66
N GLU A 24 7.19 7.21 -7.62
CA GLU A 24 8.19 7.92 -8.43
C GLU A 24 7.56 9.03 -9.26
N LYS A 25 6.46 8.73 -9.96
CA LYS A 25 5.73 9.71 -10.78
C LYS A 25 5.22 10.89 -9.95
N ILE A 26 4.68 10.62 -8.76
CA ILE A 26 4.18 11.66 -7.85
C ILE A 26 5.32 12.53 -7.34
N VAL A 27 6.45 11.92 -6.96
CA VAL A 27 7.63 12.64 -6.49
C VAL A 27 8.23 13.50 -7.61
N GLU A 28 8.30 12.97 -8.84
CA GLU A 28 8.78 13.72 -9.99
C GLU A 28 7.88 14.92 -10.31
N ALA A 29 6.56 14.73 -10.32
CA ALA A 29 5.59 15.80 -10.53
C ALA A 29 5.69 16.90 -9.47
N ALA A 30 5.80 16.52 -8.19
CA ALA A 30 5.95 17.46 -7.08
C ALA A 30 7.28 18.22 -7.10
N LYS A 31 8.37 17.57 -7.55
CA LYS A 31 9.66 18.23 -7.79
C LYS A 31 9.57 19.23 -8.94
N ARG A 32 8.89 18.89 -10.05
CA ARG A 32 8.69 19.80 -11.19
C ARG A 32 7.90 21.05 -10.81
N THR A 33 6.95 20.95 -9.88
CA THR A 33 6.18 22.11 -9.38
C THR A 33 6.91 22.90 -8.28
N GLY A 34 8.12 22.50 -7.89
CA GLY A 34 8.94 23.20 -6.89
C GLY A 34 8.53 22.97 -5.44
N ALA A 35 7.70 21.97 -5.15
CA ALA A 35 7.30 21.64 -3.79
C ALA A 35 8.42 20.88 -3.03
N LYS A 36 8.57 21.15 -1.72
CA LYS A 36 9.47 20.37 -0.86
C LYS A 36 8.83 19.02 -0.54
N VAL A 37 9.45 17.94 -1.02
CA VAL A 37 8.95 16.56 -0.84
C VAL A 37 9.75 15.85 0.24
N SER A 38 9.06 15.32 1.24
CA SER A 38 9.60 14.21 2.05
C SER A 38 9.39 12.94 1.24
N GLY A 39 10.47 12.25 0.87
CA GLY A 39 10.44 11.10 -0.05
C GLY A 39 9.49 9.97 0.36
N PRO A 40 9.35 8.92 -0.47
CA PRO A 40 8.47 7.80 -0.16
C PRO A 40 8.96 7.11 1.11
N ILE A 41 8.15 7.14 2.18
CA ILE A 41 8.44 6.47 3.45
C ILE A 41 7.68 5.14 3.42
N PRO A 42 8.37 3.99 3.37
CA PRO A 42 7.71 2.70 3.43
C PRO A 42 7.10 2.49 4.81
N LEU A 43 5.83 2.13 4.84
CA LEU A 43 5.14 1.72 6.06
C LEU A 43 5.06 0.19 6.10
N PRO A 44 4.96 -0.42 7.30
CA PRO A 44 4.76 -1.87 7.42
C PRO A 44 3.55 -2.35 6.62
N THR A 45 3.70 -3.49 5.96
CA THR A 45 2.61 -4.12 5.19
C THR A 45 1.62 -4.79 6.13
N GLU A 46 0.36 -4.38 6.06
CA GLU A 46 -0.75 -5.06 6.71
C GLU A 46 -1.01 -6.37 5.94
N ARG A 47 -0.78 -7.51 6.59
CA ARG A 47 -1.02 -8.84 6.02
C ARG A 47 -2.14 -9.53 6.79
N GLU A 48 -3.22 -9.84 6.08
CA GLU A 48 -4.32 -10.66 6.59
C GLU A 48 -4.22 -12.05 5.95
N VAL A 49 -4.41 -13.11 6.75
CA VAL A 49 -4.42 -14.49 6.26
C VAL A 49 -5.76 -15.12 6.62
N VAL A 50 -6.51 -15.55 5.61
CA VAL A 50 -7.85 -16.12 5.73
C VAL A 50 -7.78 -17.63 5.43
N THR A 51 -8.37 -18.44 6.32
CA THR A 51 -8.44 -19.89 6.13
C THR A 51 -9.84 -20.31 5.71
N ILE A 52 -9.97 -20.95 4.55
CA ILE A 52 -11.25 -21.39 3.97
C ILE A 52 -11.26 -22.92 3.86
N LEU A 53 -12.44 -23.54 3.96
CA LEU A 53 -12.61 -24.97 3.65
C LEU A 53 -12.63 -25.17 2.14
N ARG A 54 -11.83 -26.12 1.64
CA ARG A 54 -11.80 -26.41 0.20
C ARG A 54 -13.06 -27.12 -0.28
N ALA A 55 -13.61 -28.02 0.54
CA ALA A 55 -14.79 -28.80 0.18
C ALA A 55 -16.07 -28.22 0.77
N VAL A 56 -17.15 -28.26 -0.01
CA VAL A 56 -18.48 -27.80 0.41
C VAL A 56 -19.13 -28.68 1.48
N HIS A 57 -18.72 -29.95 1.60
CA HIS A 57 -19.28 -30.91 2.57
C HIS A 57 -18.21 -31.89 3.08
N LYS A 58 -18.38 -32.34 4.33
CA LYS A 58 -17.65 -33.41 5.04
C LYS A 58 -16.17 -33.16 5.39
N TYR A 59 -15.35 -32.54 4.54
CA TYR A 59 -13.89 -32.50 4.75
C TYR A 59 -13.41 -31.24 5.50
N LYS A 60 -13.34 -31.30 6.84
CA LYS A 60 -12.90 -30.17 7.69
C LYS A 60 -11.38 -29.92 7.71
N ASP A 61 -10.60 -30.95 7.43
CA ASP A 61 -9.13 -30.90 7.46
C ASP A 61 -8.54 -30.41 6.13
N SER A 62 -9.35 -30.44 5.07
CA SER A 62 -8.99 -29.84 3.78
C SER A 62 -9.22 -28.33 3.85
N ARG A 63 -8.19 -27.59 4.26
CA ARG A 63 -8.20 -26.13 4.39
C ARG A 63 -7.21 -25.48 3.42
N GLU A 64 -7.55 -24.28 2.96
CA GLU A 64 -6.71 -23.44 2.11
C GLU A 64 -6.49 -22.09 2.79
N GLN A 65 -5.28 -21.58 2.72
CA GLN A 65 -4.88 -20.31 3.35
C GLN A 65 -4.56 -19.31 2.25
N PHE A 66 -5.17 -18.13 2.32
CA PHE A 66 -4.98 -17.00 1.42
C PHE A 66 -4.50 -15.79 2.19
#